data_AF-A0A1S8X5I1-F1
#
_entry.id   AF-A0A1S8X5I1-F1
#
_cell.length_a   1.000
_cell.length_b   1.000
_cell.length_c   1.000
_cell.angle_alpha   90.00
_cell.angle_beta   90.00
_cell.angle_gamma   90.00
#
_symmetry.space_group_name_H-M   'P 1'
#
loop_
_entity.id
_entity.type
_entity.pdbx_description
1 polymer ?
#
loop_
_entity_poly.entity_id
_entity_poly.type
_entity_poly.pdbx_seq_one_letter_code
_entity_poly.pdbx_strand_id
1 'polypeptide(L)'
;MFCDIIPITIITSAYKYFGQTYISDDRALSAVATVSALFNSGGRMMWGAIVDRISFKIPMCCMLAMWSLILFTFPHLKYLEENTLKVFYGIWICLLFVCISGVFSIMPTATGSLFGPANMAVNYGLVYSA
;
A
#
# COMPACT_ATOMS: atom_id res chain seq x y z
N MET A 1 -4.31 10.13 7.96
CA MET A 1 -3.20 9.83 8.91
C MET A 1 -3.51 8.59 9.74
N PHE A 2 -4.38 8.63 10.75
CA PHE A 2 -4.69 7.45 11.59
C PHE A 2 -5.19 6.24 10.78
N CYS A 3 -6.12 6.45 9.86
CA CYS A 3 -6.70 5.37 9.04
C CYS A 3 -5.73 4.80 7.98
N ASP A 4 -4.65 5.50 7.65
CA ASP A 4 -3.69 5.08 6.63
C ASP A 4 -2.40 4.55 7.27
N ILE A 5 -1.77 5.32 8.17
CA ILE A 5 -0.47 4.95 8.77
C ILE A 5 -0.57 3.67 9.58
N ILE A 6 -1.57 3.55 10.46
CA ILE A 6 -1.68 2.42 11.37
C ILE A 6 -1.71 1.10 10.56
N PRO A 7 -2.61 0.96 9.57
CA PRO A 7 -2.56 -0.16 8.66
C PRO A 7 -1.24 -0.35 7.90
N ILE A 8 -0.59 0.72 7.42
CA ILE A 8 0.73 0.60 6.75
C ILE A 8 1.70 -0.06 7.70
N THR A 9 1.85 0.46 8.92
CA THR A 9 2.82 -0.06 9.89
C THR A 9 2.51 -1.48 10.32
N ILE A 10 1.25 -1.81 10.57
CA ILE A 10 0.82 -3.16 10.95
C ILE A 10 1.17 -4.13 9.82
N ILE A 11 0.85 -3.80 8.58
CA ILE A 11 1.06 -4.72 7.47
C ILE A 11 2.54 -4.81 7.10
N THR A 12 3.28 -3.70 7.15
CA THR A 12 4.73 -3.70 6.89
C THR A 12 5.46 -4.61 7.88
N SER A 13 4.97 -4.66 9.12
CA SER A 13 5.48 -5.55 10.16
C SER A 13 4.98 -6.98 9.98
N ALA A 14 3.70 -7.16 9.68
CA ALA A 14 3.06 -8.46 9.52
C ALA A 14 3.61 -9.23 8.32
N TYR A 15 3.83 -8.59 7.16
CA TYR A 15 4.42 -9.29 6.01
C TYR A 15 5.84 -9.74 6.32
N LYS A 16 6.67 -8.91 6.97
CA LYS A 16 8.05 -9.29 7.35
C LYS A 16 8.04 -10.46 8.31
N TYR A 17 7.19 -10.40 9.34
CA TYR A 17 7.02 -11.47 10.31
C TYR A 17 6.57 -12.78 9.64
N PHE A 18 5.56 -12.72 8.76
CA PHE A 18 5.09 -13.90 8.02
C PHE A 18 6.15 -14.47 7.08
N GLY A 19 6.87 -13.60 6.36
CA GLY A 19 7.93 -14.01 5.44
C GLY A 19 9.06 -14.75 6.15
N GLN A 20 9.49 -14.24 7.30
CA GLN A 20 10.53 -14.88 8.12
C GLN A 20 10.07 -16.17 8.81
N THR A 21 8.78 -16.30 9.12
CA THR A 21 8.25 -17.46 9.85
C THR A 21 7.96 -18.66 8.92
N TYR A 22 7.50 -18.40 7.69
CA TYR A 22 7.01 -19.44 6.79
C TYR A 22 7.89 -19.71 5.57
N ILE A 23 8.84 -18.82 5.23
CA ILE A 23 9.75 -18.99 4.09
C ILE A 23 11.19 -18.87 4.58
N SER A 24 11.88 -20.02 4.64
CA SER A 24 13.31 -20.11 5.00
C SER A 24 14.25 -19.88 3.80
N ASP A 25 13.69 -19.69 2.59
CA ASP A 25 14.46 -19.52 1.35
C ASP A 25 14.56 -18.03 0.98
N ASP A 26 15.71 -17.43 1.31
CA ASP A 26 16.01 -16.01 1.08
C ASP A 26 15.90 -15.59 -0.39
N ARG A 27 16.09 -16.53 -1.33
CA ARG A 27 15.97 -16.24 -2.78
C ARG A 27 14.52 -16.00 -3.17
N ALA A 28 13.60 -16.79 -2.65
CA ALA A 28 12.17 -16.61 -2.89
C ALA A 28 11.67 -15.30 -2.27
N LEU A 29 12.13 -14.97 -1.06
CA LEU A 29 11.77 -13.72 -0.38
C LEU A 29 12.31 -12.50 -1.15
N SER A 30 13.56 -12.56 -1.62
CA SER A 30 14.17 -11.50 -2.43
C SER A 30 13.48 -11.31 -3.78
N ALA A 31 13.06 -12.40 -4.44
CA ALA A 31 12.30 -12.32 -5.68
C ALA A 31 10.94 -11.62 -5.47
N VAL A 32 10.20 -11.99 -4.42
CA VAL A 32 8.93 -11.34 -4.07
C VAL A 32 9.14 -9.86 -3.71
N ALA A 33 10.20 -9.54 -2.97
CA ALA A 33 10.56 -8.15 -2.65
C ALA A 33 10.88 -7.34 -3.92
N THR A 34 11.58 -7.93 -4.88
CA THR A 34 11.94 -7.25 -6.14
C THR A 34 10.70 -7.00 -7.01
N VAL A 35 9.83 -8.01 -7.15
CA VAL A 35 8.58 -7.88 -7.89
C VAL A 35 7.67 -6.84 -7.24
N SER A 36 7.52 -6.88 -5.92
CA SER A 36 6.70 -5.91 -5.19
C SER A 36 7.26 -4.47 -5.26
N ALA A 37 8.58 -4.29 -5.31
CA ALA A 37 9.19 -2.98 -5.57
C ALA A 37 8.85 -2.44 -6.97
N LEU A 38 8.83 -3.30 -7.99
CA LEU A 38 8.38 -2.92 -9.34
C LEU A 38 6.92 -2.46 -9.33
N PHE A 39 6.05 -3.21 -8.62
CA PHE A 39 4.66 -2.84 -8.41
C PHE A 39 4.49 -1.57 -7.58
N ASN A 40 5.39 -1.28 -6.64
CA ASN A 40 5.38 -0.01 -5.91
C ASN A 40 5.62 1.17 -6.85
N SER A 41 6.62 1.06 -7.72
CA SER A 41 6.95 2.12 -8.67
C SER A 41 5.85 2.28 -9.73
N GLY A 42 5.34 1.17 -10.27
CA GLY A 42 4.23 1.18 -11.23
C GLY A 42 2.92 1.66 -10.61
N GLY A 43 2.66 1.29 -9.35
CA GLY A 43 1.51 1.72 -8.57
C GLY A 43 1.45 3.23 -8.40
N ARG A 44 2.60 3.89 -8.14
CA ARG A 44 2.66 5.37 -8.10
C ARG A 44 2.22 5.99 -9.41
N MET A 45 2.71 5.47 -10.54
CA MET A 45 2.38 6.02 -11.85
C MET A 45 0.91 5.80 -12.20
N MET A 46 0.38 4.62 -11.88
CA MET A 46 -1.04 4.30 -12.07
C MET A 46 -1.94 5.19 -11.20
N TRP A 47 -1.68 5.29 -9.90
CA TRP A 47 -2.48 6.13 -8.99
C TRP A 47 -2.35 7.61 -9.30
N GLY A 48 -1.15 8.09 -9.66
CA GLY A 48 -0.95 9.47 -10.13
C GLY A 48 -1.81 9.78 -11.35
N ALA A 49 -1.74 8.93 -12.39
CA ALA A 49 -2.56 9.09 -13.59
C ALA A 49 -4.06 9.01 -13.32
N ILE A 50 -4.48 8.13 -12.40
CA ILE A 50 -5.89 8.00 -11.99
C ILE A 50 -6.37 9.26 -11.27
N VAL A 51 -5.59 9.81 -10.34
CA VAL A 51 -5.95 11.03 -9.59
C VAL A 51 -6.01 12.25 -10.52
N ASP A 52 -5.09 12.33 -11.49
CA ASP A 52 -5.07 13.42 -12.47
C ASP A 52 -6.32 13.41 -13.37
N ARG A 53 -6.92 12.24 -13.61
CA ARG A 53 -8.10 12.06 -14.47
C ARG A 53 -9.42 12.06 -13.70
N ILE A 54 -9.44 11.45 -12.52
CA ILE A 54 -10.61 11.17 -11.71
C ILE A 54 -10.31 11.76 -10.33
N SER A 55 -10.85 12.96 -10.08
CA SER A 55 -10.76 13.72 -8.81
C SER A 55 -10.41 12.90 -7.56
N PHE A 56 -9.59 13.45 -6.66
CA PHE A 56 -8.99 12.80 -5.47
C PHE A 56 -9.91 11.95 -4.56
N LYS A 57 -11.23 12.18 -4.57
CA LYS A 57 -12.19 11.47 -3.71
C LYS A 57 -12.40 10.00 -4.08
N ILE A 58 -12.57 9.69 -5.36
CA ILE A 58 -12.83 8.30 -5.82
C ILE A 58 -11.60 7.41 -5.62
N PRO A 59 -10.38 7.84 -5.99
CA PRO A 59 -9.16 7.06 -5.77
C PRO A 59 -8.94 6.77 -4.28
N MET A 60 -9.19 7.74 -3.38
CA MET A 60 -9.14 7.52 -1.94
C MET A 60 -10.12 6.43 -1.47
N CYS A 61 -11.38 6.47 -1.90
CA CYS A 61 -12.37 5.46 -1.51
C CYS A 61 -12.00 4.07 -2.04
N CYS A 62 -11.61 3.96 -3.32
CA CYS A 62 -11.16 2.68 -3.90
C CYS A 62 -9.95 2.13 -3.15
N MET A 63 -9.02 3.00 -2.78
CA MET A 63 -7.84 2.63 -2.05
C MET A 63 -8.16 2.14 -0.63
N LEU A 64 -8.99 2.86 0.12
CA LEU A 64 -9.44 2.46 1.46
C LEU A 64 -10.23 1.14 1.43
N ALA A 65 -11.06 0.93 0.39
CA ALA A 65 -11.79 -0.32 0.20
C ALA A 65 -10.84 -1.50 -0.08
N MET A 66 -9.89 -1.32 -1.01
CA MET A 66 -8.82 -2.29 -1.25
C MET A 66 -8.10 -2.61 0.06
N TRP A 67 -7.76 -1.58 0.83
CA TRP A 67 -7.09 -1.73 2.12
C TRP A 67 -7.86 -2.58 3.13
N SER A 68 -9.14 -2.28 3.31
CA SER A 68 -10.00 -3.02 4.22
C SER A 68 -10.08 -4.49 3.83
N LEU A 69 -10.18 -4.79 2.53
CA LEU A 69 -10.18 -6.16 2.01
C LEU A 69 -8.85 -6.87 2.33
N ILE A 70 -7.71 -6.16 2.23
CA ILE A 70 -6.39 -6.70 2.57
C ILE A 70 -6.35 -7.14 4.02
N LEU A 71 -6.68 -6.22 4.93
CA LEU A 71 -6.63 -6.49 6.36
C LEU A 71 -7.59 -7.61 6.78
N PHE A 72 -8.76 -7.70 6.17
CA PHE A 72 -9.74 -8.74 6.48
C PHE A 72 -9.30 -10.12 5.99
N THR A 73 -8.64 -10.18 4.83
CA THR A 73 -8.26 -11.44 4.20
C THR A 73 -6.91 -11.95 4.72
N PHE A 74 -6.03 -11.08 5.20
CA PHE A 74 -4.71 -11.45 5.74
C PHE A 74 -4.75 -12.57 6.82
N PRO A 75 -5.61 -12.53 7.86
CA PRO A 75 -5.70 -13.61 8.85
C PRO A 75 -6.27 -14.92 8.28
N HIS A 76 -7.03 -14.87 7.18
CA HIS A 76 -7.59 -16.06 6.54
C HIS A 76 -6.54 -16.87 5.75
N LEU A 77 -5.37 -16.29 5.46
CA LEU A 77 -4.26 -16.98 4.79
C LEU A 77 -3.71 -18.16 5.61
N LYS A 78 -3.90 -18.17 6.94
CA LYS A 78 -3.42 -19.23 7.84
C LYS A 78 -4.06 -20.59 7.58
N TYR A 79 -5.23 -20.64 6.93
CA TYR A 79 -5.96 -21.88 6.66
C TYR A 79 -5.58 -22.57 5.34
N LEU A 80 -4.68 -21.97 4.54
CA LEU A 80 -4.30 -22.49 3.23
C LEU A 80 -3.08 -23.44 3.30
N GLU A 81 -3.02 -24.41 2.39
CA GLU A 81 -1.87 -25.29 2.21
C GLU A 81 -0.58 -24.53 1.88
N GLU A 82 0.56 -25.09 2.30
CA GLU A 82 1.90 -24.49 2.25
C GLU A 82 2.33 -23.99 0.86
N ASN A 83 1.92 -24.69 -0.21
CA ASN A 83 2.32 -24.34 -1.58
C ASN A 83 1.47 -23.19 -2.14
N THR A 84 0.18 -23.17 -1.81
CA THR A 84 -0.76 -22.10 -2.18
C THR A 84 -0.48 -20.84 -1.37
N LEU A 85 -0.05 -20.99 -0.12
CA LEU A 85 0.32 -19.89 0.77
C LEU A 85 1.39 -18.98 0.15
N LYS A 86 2.44 -19.55 -0.44
CA LYS A 86 3.56 -18.79 -1.03
C LYS A 86 3.11 -17.89 -2.20
N VAL A 87 2.26 -18.42 -3.08
CA VAL A 87 1.75 -17.68 -4.25
C VAL A 87 0.81 -16.57 -3.81
N PHE A 88 -0.16 -16.89 -2.94
CA PHE A 88 -1.09 -15.88 -2.41
C PHE A 88 -0.36 -14.79 -1.63
N TYR A 89 0.64 -15.15 -0.84
CA TYR A 89 1.48 -14.21 -0.11
C TYR A 89 2.20 -13.24 -1.04
N GLY A 90 2.77 -13.72 -2.16
CA GLY A 90 3.42 -12.87 -3.16
C GLY A 90 2.45 -11.86 -3.79
N ILE A 91 1.25 -12.30 -4.16
CA ILE A 91 0.19 -11.44 -4.72
C ILE A 91 -0.24 -10.39 -3.68
N TRP A 92 -0.40 -10.81 -2.42
CA TRP A 92 -0.75 -9.91 -1.31
C TRP A 92 0.29 -8.81 -1.11
N ILE A 93 1.58 -9.15 -1.11
CA ILE A 93 2.65 -8.16 -0.99
C ILE A 93 2.63 -7.18 -2.17
N CYS A 94 2.42 -7.66 -3.38
CA CYS A 94 2.35 -6.78 -4.56
C CYS A 94 1.19 -5.78 -4.43
N LEU A 95 0.00 -6.25 -4.06
CA LEU A 95 -1.17 -5.38 -3.81
C LEU A 95 -0.92 -4.39 -2.68
N LEU A 96 -0.20 -4.81 -1.63
CA LEU A 96 0.18 -3.95 -0.53
C LEU A 96 1.12 -2.84 -0.93
N PHE A 97 2.16 -3.15 -1.71
CA PHE A 97 3.09 -2.13 -2.20
C PHE A 97 2.40 -1.18 -3.17
N VAL A 98 1.43 -1.64 -3.98
CA VAL A 98 0.58 -0.76 -4.80
C VAL A 98 -0.28 0.15 -3.93
N CYS A 99 -0.89 -0.37 -2.87
CA CYS A 99 -1.67 0.45 -1.94
C CYS A 99 -0.78 1.48 -1.25
N ILE A 100 0.33 1.07 -0.62
CA ILE A 100 1.29 2.00 0.03
C ILE A 100 1.69 3.12 -0.94
N SER A 101 2.01 2.77 -2.18
CA SER A 101 2.37 3.74 -3.22
C SER A 101 1.25 4.76 -3.50
N GLY A 102 -0.02 4.32 -3.45
CA GLY A 102 -1.21 5.13 -3.62
C GLY A 102 -1.37 6.19 -2.53
N VAL A 103 -1.18 5.86 -1.24
CA VAL A 103 -1.28 6.86 -0.15
C VAL A 103 -0.34 8.02 -0.43
N PHE A 104 0.92 7.69 -0.72
CA PHE A 104 1.98 8.68 -0.93
C PHE A 104 1.75 9.52 -2.19
N SER A 105 1.02 9.02 -3.18
CA SER A 105 0.72 9.77 -4.41
C SER A 105 -0.57 10.59 -4.31
N ILE A 106 -1.61 10.07 -3.63
CA ILE A 106 -2.93 10.72 -3.55
C ILE A 106 -2.93 11.86 -2.52
N MET A 107 -2.22 11.69 -1.41
CA MET A 107 -2.20 12.64 -0.29
C MET A 107 -1.63 14.03 -0.63
N PRO A 108 -0.50 14.18 -1.34
CA PRO A 108 -0.04 15.50 -1.79
C PRO A 108 -0.99 16.13 -2.81
N THR A 109 -1.56 15.34 -3.73
CA THR A 109 -2.49 15.84 -4.75
C THR A 109 -3.82 16.32 -4.15
N ALA A 110 -4.35 15.59 -3.15
CA ALA A 110 -5.52 16.00 -2.39
C ALA A 110 -5.25 17.32 -1.62
N THR A 111 -4.09 17.42 -0.96
CA THR A 111 -3.69 18.65 -0.25
C THR A 111 -3.56 19.84 -1.20
N GLY A 112 -2.99 19.61 -2.39
CA GLY A 112 -2.90 20.62 -3.45
C GLY A 112 -4.24 21.13 -3.94
N SER A 113 -5.18 20.21 -4.13
CA SER A 113 -6.53 20.54 -4.59
C SER A 113 -7.37 21.24 -3.52
N LEU A 114 -7.15 20.95 -2.23
CA LEU A 114 -7.90 21.59 -1.14
C LEU A 114 -7.32 22.95 -0.71
N PHE A 115 -6.00 23.07 -0.58
CA PHE A 115 -5.36 24.26 0.00
C PHE A 115 -4.72 25.19 -1.03
N GLY A 116 -4.62 24.77 -2.29
CA GLY A 116 -3.97 25.55 -3.36
C GLY A 116 -2.44 25.50 -3.30
N PRO A 117 -1.77 26.12 -4.30
CA PRO A 117 -0.32 26.02 -4.48
C PRO A 117 0.50 26.91 -3.51
N ALA A 118 -0.09 27.97 -2.98
CA ALA A 118 0.55 28.87 -2.03
C ALA A 118 0.60 28.19 -0.65
N ASN A 119 1.76 27.62 -0.27
CA ASN A 119 2.04 26.87 0.96
C ASN A 119 1.77 25.35 0.93
N MET A 120 1.85 24.73 -0.25
CA MET A 120 1.64 23.28 -0.41
C MET A 120 2.53 22.42 0.49
N ALA A 121 3.81 22.77 0.67
CA ALA A 121 4.76 22.00 1.49
C ALA A 121 4.44 22.07 3.00
N VAL A 122 4.03 23.26 3.48
CA VAL A 122 3.66 23.47 4.90
C VAL A 122 2.33 22.79 5.21
N ASN A 123 1.34 22.93 4.33
CA ASN A 123 0.04 22.29 4.47
C ASN A 123 0.17 20.76 4.39
N TYR A 124 0.99 20.24 3.49
CA TYR A 124 1.28 18.81 3.42
C TYR A 124 1.99 18.33 4.69
N GLY A 125 2.99 19.07 5.19
CA GLY A 125 3.69 18.75 6.43
C GLY A 125 2.76 18.72 7.65
N LEU A 126 1.81 19.67 7.74
CA LEU A 126 0.79 19.69 8.79
C LEU A 126 -0.20 18.53 8.66
N VAL A 127 -0.72 18.27 7.46
CA VAL A 127 -1.63 17.14 7.20
C VAL A 127 -0.93 15.79 7.41
N TYR A 128 0.39 15.74 7.25
CA TYR A 128 1.19 14.54 7.48
C TYR A 128 1.77 14.42 8.90
N SER A 129 1.69 15.46 9.72
CA SER A 129 2.19 15.43 11.11
C SER A 129 1.07 15.46 12.15
N ALA A 130 -0.13 15.91 11.76
CA ALA A 130 -1.33 15.94 12.59
C ALA A 130 -2.13 14.63 12.50
#